data_AF-A0A379K517-F1
#
_entry.id   AF-A0A379K517-F1
#
_cell.length_a   1.000
_cell.length_b   1.000
_cell.length_c   1.000
_cell.angle_alpha   90.00
_cell.angle_beta   90.00
_cell.angle_gamma   90.00
#
_symmetry.space_group_name_H-M   'P 1'
#
loop_
_entity.id
_entity.type
_entity.pdbx_description
1 polymer ?
#
loop_
_entity_poly.entity_id
_entity_poly.type
_entity_poly.pdbx_seq_one_letter_code
_entity_poly.pdbx_strand_id
1 'polypeptide(L)'
;MPAENRTPNEIVNELRRNGLSIDTPNQYKQDLIDAICGAIAFGYQNTNPPPADHWGKQFWDMGRAEGERAEGQQREVERYRNMFNAAVYSLAEIDRALGITEETHAVGGAGAALAEIKKLQDAQAGKGIIINGYQLREAMEFLVPDNLPEQLDGELCLLYGGTEFEDGPGLFAYHAEYPEEGCCKLVGTAEEEQPGAGDPEVKTYWSADEETFNDDNLEDLLSSNDHLKAGDTVWFGQAQHPDPGSYIDASDVIEMIGERGYYDGGDFADDYPQVSDEAKAELDASLKVWATQHCQPSFYLIKNIQPYVLTEDDIKDSRGEANG
;
A
#
# COMPACT_ATOMS: atom_id res chain seq x y z
N MET A 1 3.04 62.22 24.58
CA MET A 1 4.10 61.52 23.81
C MET A 1 3.46 61.07 22.50
N PRO A 2 4.08 61.32 21.33
CA PRO A 2 3.43 61.04 20.06
C PRO A 2 3.34 59.52 19.86
N ALA A 3 2.18 59.04 19.39
CA ALA A 3 2.02 57.65 18.97
C ALA A 3 2.93 57.42 17.75
N GLU A 4 3.97 56.61 17.92
CA GLU A 4 4.89 56.24 16.84
C GLU A 4 4.11 55.60 15.69
N ASN A 5 4.29 56.15 14.50
CA ASN A 5 3.69 55.68 13.26
C ASN A 5 4.44 54.41 12.81
N ARG A 6 4.23 53.30 13.54
CA ARG A 6 4.82 52.00 13.27
C ARG A 6 4.18 51.39 12.03
N THR A 7 5.01 50.84 11.15
CA THR A 7 4.55 50.13 9.97
C THR A 7 3.99 48.75 10.34
N PRO A 8 3.03 48.19 9.57
CA PRO A 8 2.47 46.87 9.84
C PRO A 8 3.53 45.76 9.96
N ASN A 9 4.60 45.84 9.17
CA ASN A 9 5.70 44.88 9.23
C ASN A 9 6.53 44.96 10.51
N GLU A 10 6.70 46.16 11.09
CA GLU A 10 7.37 46.31 12.38
C GLU A 10 6.56 45.67 13.50
N ILE A 11 5.24 45.84 13.47
CA ILE A 11 4.31 45.22 14.43
C ILE A 11 4.34 43.69 14.30
N VAL A 12 4.26 43.14 13.08
CA VAL A 12 4.29 41.69 12.85
C VAL A 12 5.63 41.07 13.28
N ASN A 13 6.74 41.74 13.00
CA ASN A 13 8.06 41.27 13.43
C ASN A 13 8.24 41.32 14.95
N GLU A 14 7.65 42.30 15.63
CA GLU A 14 7.62 42.38 17.09
C GLU A 14 6.78 41.25 17.70
N LEU A 15 5.60 40.96 17.14
CA LEU A 15 4.76 39.82 17.55
C LEU A 15 5.48 38.48 17.36
N ARG A 16 6.22 38.30 16.27
CA ARG A 16 7.06 37.11 16.03
C ARG A 16 8.15 36.95 17.08
N ARG A 17 8.88 38.03 17.39
CA ARG A 17 9.94 38.01 18.40
C ARG A 17 9.43 37.72 19.82
N ASN A 18 8.19 38.13 20.11
CA ASN A 18 7.56 37.92 21.41
C ASN A 18 6.74 36.62 21.49
N GLY A 19 6.77 35.75 20.47
CA GLY A 19 6.03 34.49 20.45
C GLY A 19 4.51 34.63 20.35
N LEU A 20 4.02 35.83 20.02
CA LEU A 20 2.60 36.19 19.89
C LEU A 20 2.12 36.18 18.43
N SER A 21 2.98 35.71 17.52
CA SER A 21 2.68 35.62 16.10
C SER A 21 1.74 34.47 15.78
N ILE A 22 0.85 34.69 14.80
CA ILE A 22 0.02 33.64 14.19
C ILE A 22 0.79 32.77 13.19
N ASP A 23 2.05 33.09 12.86
CA ASP A 23 2.83 32.33 11.87
C ASP A 23 3.81 31.33 12.52
N THR A 24 3.96 31.38 13.84
CA THR A 24 4.95 30.57 14.59
C THR A 24 4.22 29.66 15.59
N PRO A 25 4.79 28.51 16.00
CA PRO A 25 4.23 27.70 17.08
C PRO A 25 4.01 28.55 18.33
N ASN A 26 2.78 28.54 18.83
CA ASN A 26 2.33 29.33 19.98
C ASN A 26 1.41 28.44 20.82
N GLN A 27 1.63 28.43 22.14
CA GLN A 27 0.86 27.66 23.12
C GLN A 27 -0.65 27.88 22.98
N TYR A 28 -1.09 29.12 22.72
CA TYR A 28 -2.50 29.44 22.55
C TYR A 28 -3.19 28.64 21.43
N LYS A 29 -2.47 28.37 20.32
CA LYS A 29 -3.03 27.57 19.22
C LYS A 29 -3.10 26.10 19.59
N GLN A 30 -2.09 25.60 20.30
CA GLN A 30 -2.07 24.22 20.77
C GLN A 30 -3.21 23.99 21.75
N ASP A 31 -3.39 24.89 22.74
CA ASP A 31 -4.50 24.82 23.70
C ASP A 31 -5.87 24.85 23.01
N LEU A 32 -6.02 25.63 21.93
CA LEU A 32 -7.25 25.69 21.14
C LEU A 32 -7.48 24.38 20.37
N ILE A 33 -6.45 23.84 19.72
CA ILE A 33 -6.52 22.56 18.99
C ILE A 33 -6.83 21.41 19.96
N ASP A 34 -6.17 21.37 21.11
CA ASP A 34 -6.40 20.36 22.15
C ASP A 34 -7.83 20.43 22.68
N ALA A 35 -8.38 21.63 22.86
CA ALA A 35 -9.77 21.81 23.26
C ALA A 35 -10.75 21.30 22.19
N ILE A 36 -10.43 21.48 20.90
CA ILE A 36 -11.24 20.95 19.78
C ILE A 36 -11.17 19.42 19.76
N CYS A 37 -9.97 18.85 19.79
CA CYS A 37 -9.75 17.41 19.82
C CYS A 37 -10.46 16.76 21.01
N GLY A 38 -10.36 17.38 22.19
CA GLY A 38 -11.08 16.94 23.39
C GLY A 38 -12.60 16.97 23.22
N ALA A 39 -13.16 18.02 22.63
CA ALA A 39 -14.59 18.11 22.36
C ALA A 39 -15.07 17.00 21.42
N ILE A 40 -14.33 16.70 20.35
CA ILE A 40 -14.63 15.59 19.43
C ILE A 40 -14.59 14.25 20.16
N ALA A 41 -13.54 13.99 20.95
CA ALA A 41 -13.39 12.75 21.71
C ALA A 41 -14.53 12.53 22.72
N PHE A 42 -14.93 13.58 23.43
CA PHE A 42 -16.08 13.54 24.35
C PHE A 42 -17.41 13.32 23.61
N GLY A 43 -17.55 13.92 22.43
CA GLY A 43 -18.68 13.70 21.53
C GLY A 43 -18.82 12.23 21.13
N TYR A 44 -17.74 11.64 20.66
CA TYR A 44 -17.68 10.22 20.28
C TYR A 44 -18.11 9.29 21.42
N GLN A 45 -17.74 9.63 22.65
CA GLN A 45 -18.11 8.87 23.85
C GLN A 45 -19.50 9.22 24.41
N ASN A 46 -20.20 10.21 23.84
CA ASN A 46 -21.46 10.77 24.36
C ASN A 46 -21.36 11.29 25.81
N THR A 47 -20.24 11.91 26.16
CA THR A 47 -20.02 12.41 27.53
C THR A 47 -19.79 13.91 27.54
N ASN A 48 -20.14 14.57 28.65
CA ASN A 48 -19.83 15.99 28.89
C ASN A 48 -20.19 16.94 27.74
N PRO A 49 -21.45 16.99 27.28
CA PRO A 49 -21.85 17.90 26.21
C PRO A 49 -21.65 19.36 26.63
N PRO A 50 -20.99 20.18 25.79
CA PRO A 50 -20.92 21.62 26.00
C PRO A 50 -22.33 22.26 25.98
N PRO A 51 -22.52 23.42 26.64
CA PRO A 51 -23.75 24.22 26.47
C PRO A 51 -24.05 24.51 24.99
N ALA A 52 -25.34 24.65 24.65
CA ALA A 52 -25.77 24.81 23.27
C ALA A 52 -25.20 26.07 22.57
N ASP A 53 -24.88 27.10 23.33
CA ASP A 53 -24.28 28.36 22.89
C ASP A 53 -22.73 28.36 22.97
N HIS A 54 -22.12 27.28 23.42
CA HIS A 54 -20.67 27.16 23.52
C HIS A 54 -20.04 26.84 22.16
N TRP A 55 -18.98 27.57 21.79
CA TRP A 55 -18.28 27.42 20.50
C TRP A 55 -17.82 25.98 20.22
N GLY A 56 -17.48 25.22 21.27
CA GLY A 56 -17.04 23.82 21.20
C GLY A 56 -18.16 22.81 20.91
N LYS A 57 -19.44 23.22 20.96
CA LYS A 57 -20.60 22.33 20.77
C LYS A 57 -20.60 21.67 19.39
N GLN A 58 -20.23 22.41 18.35
CA GLN A 58 -20.16 21.89 16.98
C GLN A 58 -19.19 20.69 16.86
N PHE A 59 -18.04 20.76 17.54
CA PHE A 59 -17.02 19.71 17.48
C PHE A 59 -17.44 18.48 18.31
N TRP A 60 -18.13 18.72 19.43
CA TRP A 60 -18.76 17.64 20.19
C TRP A 60 -19.86 16.94 19.38
N ASP A 61 -20.69 17.69 18.65
CA ASP A 61 -21.74 17.11 17.79
C ASP A 61 -21.16 16.29 16.64
N MET A 62 -20.06 16.73 16.04
CA MET A 62 -19.32 15.95 15.03
C MET A 62 -18.83 14.63 15.62
N GLY A 63 -18.20 14.67 16.80
CA GLY A 63 -17.79 13.46 17.51
C GLY A 63 -18.96 12.53 17.81
N ARG A 64 -20.10 13.07 18.27
CA ARG A 64 -21.31 12.28 18.59
C ARG A 64 -21.90 11.61 17.36
N ALA A 65 -22.02 12.34 16.25
CA ALA A 65 -22.48 11.78 14.99
C ALA A 65 -21.59 10.60 14.53
N GLU A 66 -20.28 10.73 14.70
CA GLU A 66 -19.34 9.65 14.37
C GLU A 66 -19.46 8.45 15.32
N GLY A 67 -19.61 8.70 16.62
CA GLY A 67 -19.88 7.64 17.59
C GLY A 67 -21.16 6.86 17.28
N GLU A 68 -22.22 7.55 16.83
CA GLU A 68 -23.47 6.91 16.43
C GLU A 68 -23.32 6.04 15.17
N ARG A 69 -22.53 6.49 14.18
CA ARG A 69 -22.22 5.68 12.99
C ARG A 69 -21.43 4.43 13.36
N ALA A 70 -20.39 4.57 14.18
CA ALA A 70 -19.56 3.45 14.62
C ALA A 70 -20.37 2.42 15.42
N GLU A 71 -21.21 2.86 16.35
CA GLU A 71 -22.13 1.99 17.09
C GLU A 71 -23.16 1.31 16.15
N GLY A 72 -23.67 2.04 15.16
CA GLY A 72 -24.60 1.51 14.16
C GLY A 72 -23.99 0.38 13.34
N GLN A 73 -22.78 0.59 12.83
CA GLN A 73 -22.02 -0.41 12.08
C GLN A 73 -21.71 -1.63 12.95
N GLN A 74 -21.28 -1.44 14.20
CA GLN A 74 -21.04 -2.55 15.13
C GLN A 74 -22.30 -3.38 15.39
N ARG A 75 -23.45 -2.73 15.63
CA ARG A 75 -24.72 -3.44 15.81
C ARG A 75 -25.11 -4.23 14.56
N GLU A 76 -24.84 -3.68 13.38
CA GLU A 76 -25.15 -4.34 12.12
C GLU A 76 -24.24 -5.57 11.90
N VAL A 77 -22.94 -5.44 12.13
CA VAL A 77 -21.98 -6.57 12.11
C VAL A 77 -22.41 -7.65 13.10
N GLU A 78 -22.79 -7.28 14.32
CA GLU A 78 -23.24 -8.23 15.33
C GLU A 78 -24.57 -8.90 14.95
N ARG A 79 -25.49 -8.17 14.33
CA ARG A 79 -26.72 -8.73 13.76
C ARG A 79 -26.41 -9.78 12.69
N TYR A 80 -25.52 -9.48 11.75
CA TYR A 80 -25.12 -10.42 10.70
C TYR A 80 -24.41 -11.65 11.29
N ARG A 81 -23.53 -11.45 12.27
CA ARG A 81 -22.86 -12.54 12.99
C ARG A 81 -23.86 -13.47 13.68
N ASN A 82 -24.88 -12.91 14.33
CA ASN A 82 -25.93 -13.68 14.98
C ASN A 82 -26.81 -14.44 13.97
N MET A 83 -27.15 -13.81 12.83
CA MET A 83 -27.89 -14.48 11.75
C MET A 83 -27.08 -15.63 11.14
N PHE A 84 -25.78 -15.42 10.92
CA PHE A 84 -24.88 -16.44 10.41
C PHE A 84 -24.80 -17.63 11.36
N ASN A 85 -24.53 -17.39 12.64
CA ASN A 85 -24.47 -18.44 13.66
C ASN A 85 -25.77 -19.24 13.73
N ALA A 86 -26.93 -18.58 13.69
CA ALA A 86 -28.23 -19.26 13.67
C ALA A 86 -28.40 -20.16 12.43
N ALA A 87 -27.94 -19.72 11.26
CA ALA A 87 -27.95 -20.54 10.05
C ALA A 87 -27.03 -21.77 10.17
N VAL A 88 -25.82 -21.61 10.71
CA VAL A 88 -24.89 -22.73 10.98
C VAL A 88 -25.50 -23.75 11.92
N TYR A 89 -26.13 -23.30 13.03
CA TYR A 89 -26.82 -24.20 13.95
C TYR A 89 -27.96 -24.97 13.27
N SER A 90 -28.76 -24.30 12.44
CA SER A 90 -29.86 -24.95 11.71
C SER A 90 -29.36 -26.00 10.70
N LEU A 91 -28.24 -25.74 10.03
CA LEU A 91 -27.61 -26.68 9.11
C LEU A 91 -27.06 -27.90 9.84
N ALA A 92 -26.45 -27.71 11.01
CA ALA A 92 -25.99 -28.81 11.85
C ALA A 92 -27.14 -29.69 12.36
N GLU A 93 -28.31 -29.11 12.63
CA GLU A 93 -29.52 -29.86 12.97
C GLU A 93 -30.06 -30.67 11.78
N ILE A 94 -30.01 -30.11 10.57
CA ILE A 94 -30.39 -30.81 9.34
C ILE A 94 -29.43 -31.98 9.06
N ASP A 95 -28.12 -31.78 9.18
CA ASP A 95 -27.11 -32.84 9.01
C ASP A 95 -27.34 -33.98 10.01
N ARG A 96 -27.64 -33.65 11.27
CA ARG A 96 -28.01 -34.64 12.31
C ARG A 96 -29.30 -35.39 11.95
N ALA A 97 -30.32 -34.70 11.43
CA ALA A 97 -31.58 -35.33 11.03
C ALA A 97 -31.43 -36.26 9.81
N LEU A 98 -30.48 -35.94 8.91
CA LEU A 98 -30.14 -36.74 7.74
C LEU A 98 -29.11 -37.85 8.04
N GLY A 99 -28.59 -37.92 9.27
CA GLY A 99 -27.63 -38.94 9.70
C GLY A 99 -26.23 -38.76 9.11
N ILE A 100 -25.89 -37.54 8.69
CA ILE A 100 -24.57 -37.20 8.14
C ILE A 100 -23.59 -37.05 9.31
N THR A 101 -22.55 -37.88 9.34
CA THR A 101 -21.46 -37.87 10.35
C THR A 101 -20.13 -37.46 9.70
N GLU A 102 -19.13 -37.03 10.50
CA GLU A 102 -17.79 -36.65 10.00
C GLU A 102 -17.14 -37.69 9.06
N GLU A 103 -17.47 -38.99 9.21
CA GLU A 103 -16.98 -40.06 8.33
C GLU A 103 -17.63 -40.07 6.93
N THR A 104 -18.81 -39.46 6.77
CA THR A 104 -19.51 -39.30 5.48
C THR A 104 -19.16 -38.00 4.73
N HIS A 105 -18.28 -37.15 5.29
CA HIS A 105 -17.94 -35.81 4.79
C HIS A 105 -17.22 -35.76 3.43
N ALA A 106 -16.90 -36.88 2.80
CA ALA A 106 -16.25 -36.88 1.48
C ALA A 106 -17.20 -36.51 0.32
N VAL A 107 -18.52 -36.38 0.54
CA VAL A 107 -19.46 -36.08 -0.54
C VAL A 107 -20.49 -35.02 -0.09
N GLY A 108 -20.11 -33.74 -0.18
CA GLY A 108 -21.05 -32.64 -0.41
C GLY A 108 -22.02 -32.23 0.71
N GLY A 109 -21.67 -32.38 1.99
CA GLY A 109 -22.48 -31.91 3.13
C GLY A 109 -22.17 -30.48 3.61
N ALA A 110 -22.94 -29.98 4.59
CA ALA A 110 -22.83 -28.60 5.09
C ALA A 110 -21.46 -28.27 5.71
N GLY A 111 -20.71 -29.26 6.20
CA GLY A 111 -19.32 -29.08 6.66
C GLY A 111 -18.36 -28.64 5.55
N ALA A 112 -18.54 -29.13 4.31
CA ALA A 112 -17.74 -28.67 3.17
C ALA A 112 -18.14 -27.25 2.75
N ALA A 113 -19.42 -26.93 2.80
CA ALA A 113 -19.91 -25.57 2.55
C ALA A 113 -19.43 -24.59 3.63
N LEU A 114 -19.40 -24.99 4.91
CA LEU A 114 -18.89 -24.17 6.02
C LEU A 114 -17.38 -23.97 5.96
N ALA A 115 -16.62 -24.99 5.55
CA ALA A 115 -15.18 -24.85 5.29
C ALA A 115 -14.92 -23.87 4.15
N GLU A 116 -15.73 -23.90 3.09
CA GLU A 116 -15.56 -22.98 1.96
C GLU A 116 -16.08 -21.58 2.25
N ILE A 117 -17.16 -21.44 3.01
CA ILE A 117 -17.62 -20.16 3.55
C ILE A 117 -16.57 -19.58 4.50
N LYS A 118 -15.93 -20.41 5.33
CA LYS A 118 -14.84 -19.96 6.20
C LYS A 118 -13.61 -19.54 5.40
N LYS A 119 -13.22 -20.28 4.35
CA LYS A 119 -12.16 -19.82 3.42
C LYS A 119 -12.52 -18.51 2.73
N LEU A 120 -13.78 -18.32 2.33
CA LEU A 120 -14.26 -17.08 1.71
C LEU A 120 -14.32 -15.93 2.73
N GLN A 121 -14.70 -16.21 3.97
CA GLN A 121 -14.69 -15.25 5.08
C GLN A 121 -13.27 -14.89 5.49
N ASP A 122 -12.35 -15.84 5.58
CA ASP A 122 -10.92 -15.59 5.83
C ASP A 122 -10.27 -14.86 4.64
N ALA A 123 -10.81 -15.00 3.43
CA ALA A 123 -10.41 -14.23 2.25
C ALA A 123 -11.01 -12.80 2.20
N GLN A 124 -12.17 -12.56 2.83
CA GLN A 124 -12.86 -11.26 2.88
C GLN A 124 -12.62 -10.46 4.17
N ALA A 125 -12.42 -11.12 5.30
CA ALA A 125 -12.21 -10.50 6.60
C ALA A 125 -10.77 -10.00 6.69
N GLY A 126 -10.58 -8.73 6.34
CA GLY A 126 -9.36 -8.01 6.67
C GLY A 126 -8.47 -7.59 5.51
N LYS A 127 -8.92 -7.66 4.25
CA LYS A 127 -8.28 -6.84 3.21
C LYS A 127 -8.85 -5.43 3.27
N GLY A 128 -8.38 -4.65 4.24
CA GLY A 128 -8.44 -3.20 4.11
C GLY A 128 -7.85 -2.81 2.75
N ILE A 129 -8.48 -1.86 2.07
CA ILE A 129 -7.96 -1.33 0.82
C ILE A 129 -6.69 -0.55 1.16
N ILE A 130 -5.53 -1.10 0.81
CA ILE A 130 -4.24 -0.42 0.97
C ILE A 130 -4.01 0.37 -0.32
N ILE A 131 -4.11 1.69 -0.24
CA ILE A 131 -3.79 2.62 -1.33
C ILE A 131 -2.74 3.62 -0.85
N ASN A 132 -1.84 4.01 -1.74
CA ASN A 132 -0.86 5.05 -1.47
C ASN A 132 -1.47 6.47 -1.67
N GLY A 133 -0.75 7.50 -1.23
CA GLY A 133 -1.22 8.88 -1.34
C GLY A 133 -1.40 9.39 -2.78
N TYR A 134 -0.70 8.81 -3.76
CA TYR A 134 -0.89 9.15 -5.18
C TYR A 134 -2.21 8.61 -5.71
N GLN A 135 -2.54 7.36 -5.41
CA GLN A 135 -3.81 6.72 -5.79
C GLN A 135 -5.01 7.45 -5.17
N LEU A 136 -4.88 7.86 -3.90
CA LEU A 136 -5.89 8.69 -3.26
C LEU A 136 -6.02 10.07 -3.93
N ARG A 137 -4.89 10.70 -4.28
CA ARG A 137 -4.90 12.01 -4.95
C ARG A 137 -5.50 11.92 -6.35
N GLU A 138 -5.18 10.91 -7.15
CA GLU A 138 -5.77 10.72 -8.49
C GLU A 138 -7.28 10.50 -8.39
N ALA A 139 -7.74 9.69 -7.43
CA ALA A 139 -9.17 9.53 -7.18
C ALA A 139 -9.83 10.86 -6.77
N MET A 140 -9.14 11.69 -5.98
CA MET A 140 -9.64 13.02 -5.60
C MET A 140 -9.60 14.04 -6.75
N GLU A 141 -8.59 14.01 -7.63
CA GLU A 141 -8.52 14.85 -8.84
C GLU A 141 -9.65 14.50 -9.80
N PHE A 142 -10.04 13.22 -9.86
CA PHE A 142 -11.20 12.76 -10.62
C PHE A 142 -12.53 13.23 -10.00
N LEU A 143 -12.68 13.13 -8.67
CA LEU A 143 -13.92 13.47 -7.97
C LEU A 143 -14.13 14.98 -7.81
N VAL A 144 -13.05 15.71 -7.62
CA VAL A 144 -13.05 17.10 -7.19
C VAL A 144 -12.06 17.89 -8.06
N PRO A 145 -12.25 17.90 -9.40
CA PRO A 145 -11.26 18.48 -10.32
C PRO A 145 -11.02 19.98 -10.05
N ASP A 146 -12.03 20.68 -9.52
CA ASP A 146 -11.95 22.11 -9.21
C ASP A 146 -11.70 22.40 -7.72
N ASN A 147 -11.54 21.35 -6.89
CA ASN A 147 -11.30 21.44 -5.45
C ASN A 147 -12.38 22.26 -4.70
N LEU A 148 -13.64 22.15 -5.14
CA LEU A 148 -14.76 22.87 -4.55
C LEU A 148 -15.47 22.02 -3.47
N PRO A 149 -15.92 22.61 -2.35
CA PRO A 149 -16.65 21.90 -1.30
C PRO A 149 -17.90 21.16 -1.80
N GLU A 150 -18.59 21.72 -2.79
CA GLU A 150 -19.80 21.15 -3.35
C GLU A 150 -19.54 19.86 -4.16
N GLN A 151 -18.31 19.68 -4.67
CA GLN A 151 -17.89 18.45 -5.37
C GLN A 151 -17.58 17.31 -4.39
N LEU A 152 -17.27 17.62 -3.12
CA LEU A 152 -17.01 16.63 -2.08
C LEU A 152 -18.27 15.92 -1.57
N ASP A 153 -19.46 16.44 -1.88
CA ASP A 153 -20.75 15.83 -1.55
C ASP A 153 -21.17 14.73 -2.55
N GLY A 154 -20.41 14.53 -3.64
CA GLY A 154 -20.68 13.51 -4.66
C GLY A 154 -20.50 12.07 -4.14
N GLU A 155 -21.41 11.17 -4.51
CA GLU A 155 -21.33 9.76 -4.13
C GLU A 155 -20.38 8.95 -5.03
N LEU A 156 -19.52 8.14 -4.42
CA LEU A 156 -18.58 7.26 -5.10
C LEU A 156 -19.07 5.81 -5.13
N CYS A 157 -19.00 5.18 -6.30
CA CYS A 157 -19.17 3.74 -6.41
C CYS A 157 -17.81 3.03 -6.49
N LEU A 158 -17.65 2.00 -5.66
CA LEU A 158 -16.48 1.11 -5.64
C LEU A 158 -16.89 -0.25 -6.20
N LEU A 159 -16.28 -0.67 -7.32
CA LEU A 159 -16.58 -1.94 -7.96
C LEU A 159 -15.32 -2.78 -8.13
N TYR A 160 -15.39 -4.04 -7.71
CA TYR A 160 -14.33 -5.02 -7.90
C TYR A 160 -14.63 -5.89 -9.13
N GLY A 161 -13.69 -5.94 -10.07
CA GLY A 161 -13.86 -6.45 -11.42
C GLY A 161 -13.82 -5.31 -12.45
N GLY A 162 -13.74 -5.64 -13.74
CA GLY A 162 -13.72 -4.63 -14.80
C GLY A 162 -15.01 -3.80 -14.86
N THR A 163 -14.92 -2.59 -15.38
CA THR A 163 -16.05 -1.72 -15.70
C THR A 163 -16.35 -1.78 -17.20
N GLU A 164 -17.41 -1.11 -17.66
CA GLU A 164 -17.66 -0.94 -19.10
C GLU A 164 -16.57 -0.09 -19.80
N PHE A 165 -15.69 0.55 -19.03
CA PHE A 165 -14.64 1.46 -19.49
C PHE A 165 -13.23 0.85 -19.38
N GLU A 166 -12.99 -0.02 -18.40
CA GLU A 166 -11.72 -0.74 -18.21
C GLU A 166 -11.96 -2.23 -17.95
N ASP A 167 -11.48 -3.07 -18.86
CA ASP A 167 -11.49 -4.53 -18.72
C ASP A 167 -10.29 -4.99 -17.87
N GLY A 168 -10.55 -5.74 -16.80
CA GLY A 168 -9.48 -6.39 -16.03
C GLY A 168 -9.81 -6.61 -14.56
N PRO A 169 -9.04 -7.47 -13.86
CA PRO A 169 -9.18 -7.66 -12.42
C PRO A 169 -8.65 -6.43 -11.68
N GLY A 170 -9.50 -5.81 -10.86
CA GLY A 170 -9.12 -4.66 -10.04
C GLY A 170 -10.31 -4.06 -9.30
N LEU A 171 -10.04 -3.24 -8.29
CA LEU A 171 -11.04 -2.38 -7.66
C LEU A 171 -10.97 -1.01 -8.34
N PHE A 172 -12.10 -0.55 -8.85
CA PHE A 172 -12.23 0.73 -9.54
C PHE A 172 -13.23 1.62 -8.81
N ALA A 173 -13.02 2.92 -8.92
CA ALA A 173 -13.88 3.99 -8.43
C ALA A 173 -14.46 4.78 -9.60
N TYR A 174 -15.74 5.12 -9.55
CA TYR A 174 -16.39 6.01 -10.51
C TYR A 174 -17.46 6.87 -9.84
N HIS A 175 -17.81 7.98 -10.48
CA HIS A 175 -18.83 8.90 -9.99
C HIS A 175 -20.22 8.26 -10.15
N ALA A 176 -21.01 8.19 -9.08
CA ALA A 176 -22.30 7.51 -9.11
C ALA A 176 -23.32 8.23 -10.04
N GLU A 177 -23.25 9.56 -10.11
CA GLU A 177 -24.17 10.36 -10.94
C GLU A 177 -23.70 10.58 -12.38
N TYR A 178 -22.40 10.43 -12.66
CA TYR A 178 -21.77 10.70 -13.97
C TYR A 178 -20.78 9.57 -14.34
N PRO A 179 -21.23 8.32 -14.45
CA PRO A 179 -20.35 7.18 -14.73
C PRO A 179 -19.66 7.27 -16.10
N GLU A 180 -20.21 8.06 -17.04
CA GLU A 180 -19.64 8.31 -18.36
C GLU A 180 -18.31 9.08 -18.37
N GLU A 181 -17.95 9.74 -17.26
CA GLU A 181 -16.66 10.43 -17.14
C GLU A 181 -15.48 9.46 -16.95
N GLY A 182 -15.78 8.17 -16.75
CA GLY A 182 -14.81 7.09 -16.66
C GLY A 182 -14.62 6.57 -15.24
N CYS A 183 -13.56 5.81 -15.03
CA CYS A 183 -13.23 5.22 -13.74
C CYS A 183 -11.74 5.37 -13.40
N CYS A 184 -11.43 5.33 -12.11
CA CYS A 184 -10.09 5.35 -11.55
C CYS A 184 -9.80 4.00 -10.86
N LYS A 185 -8.69 3.34 -11.22
CA LYS A 185 -8.27 2.07 -10.59
C LYS A 185 -7.65 2.34 -9.22
N LEU A 186 -8.25 1.76 -8.17
CA LEU A 186 -7.80 1.91 -6.78
C LEU A 186 -6.91 0.75 -6.31
N VAL A 187 -7.23 -0.50 -6.68
CA VAL A 187 -6.47 -1.68 -6.26
C VAL A 187 -6.34 -2.66 -7.41
N GLY A 188 -5.14 -3.12 -7.75
CA GLY A 188 -4.96 -4.34 -8.56
C GLY A 188 -4.92 -5.56 -7.65
N THR A 189 -5.51 -6.70 -8.05
CA THR A 189 -5.03 -7.98 -7.50
C THR A 189 -3.53 -8.07 -7.73
N ALA A 190 -2.77 -8.68 -6.81
CA ALA A 190 -1.31 -8.76 -6.76
C ALA A 190 -0.64 -9.41 -7.99
N GLU A 191 -0.81 -8.78 -9.14
CA GLU A 191 0.05 -8.66 -10.29
C GLU A 191 0.06 -7.15 -10.53
N GLU A 192 1.00 -6.47 -9.87
CA GLU A 192 1.14 -5.02 -9.89
C GLU A 192 1.32 -4.54 -11.34
N GLU A 193 0.25 -4.00 -11.94
CA GLU A 193 0.39 -2.95 -12.93
C GLU A 193 0.89 -1.70 -12.22
N GLN A 194 2.19 -1.44 -12.36
CA GLN A 194 2.78 -0.14 -12.10
C GLN A 194 2.15 0.91 -13.03
N PRO A 195 2.01 2.17 -12.58
CA PRO A 195 1.40 3.23 -13.39
C PRO A 195 2.25 3.47 -14.64
N GLY A 196 1.59 3.63 -15.79
CA GLY A 196 2.20 3.64 -17.12
C GLY A 196 3.45 4.51 -17.26
N ALA A 197 4.61 3.87 -17.12
CA ALA A 197 5.62 3.94 -18.16
C ALA A 197 5.27 2.83 -19.16
N GLY A 198 5.36 3.09 -20.47
CA GLY A 198 5.08 2.05 -21.48
C GLY A 198 5.74 0.73 -21.08
N ASP A 199 4.99 -0.37 -21.23
CA ASP A 199 5.36 -1.77 -20.97
C ASP A 199 6.89 -1.88 -20.84
N PRO A 200 7.45 -2.07 -19.62
CA PRO A 200 8.89 -2.02 -19.46
C PRO A 200 9.41 -3.17 -20.30
N GLU A 201 9.99 -2.83 -21.45
CA GLU A 201 10.64 -3.76 -22.34
C GLU A 201 11.62 -4.52 -21.44
N VAL A 202 11.25 -5.74 -21.03
CA VAL A 202 12.03 -6.50 -20.04
C VAL A 202 13.35 -6.78 -20.73
N LYS A 203 14.33 -5.94 -20.42
CA LYS A 203 15.53 -5.85 -21.23
C LYS A 203 16.27 -7.16 -21.10
N THR A 204 16.42 -7.83 -22.24
CA THR A 204 17.09 -9.11 -22.32
C THR A 204 18.55 -8.84 -22.62
N TYR A 205 19.43 -9.47 -21.83
CA TYR A 205 20.86 -9.41 -22.06
C TYR A 205 21.38 -10.79 -22.45
N TRP A 206 22.42 -10.79 -23.26
CA TRP A 206 23.08 -11.99 -23.78
C TRP A 206 24.46 -12.15 -23.13
N SER A 207 24.91 -13.41 -23.04
CA SER A 207 26.18 -13.80 -22.44
C SER A 207 26.77 -15.02 -23.18
N ALA A 208 28.09 -15.02 -23.36
CA ALA A 208 28.83 -16.14 -23.94
C ALA A 208 29.33 -17.15 -22.88
N ASP A 209 29.25 -16.82 -21.59
CA ASP A 209 29.87 -17.58 -20.50
C ASP A 209 28.94 -17.85 -19.30
N GLU A 210 27.65 -17.46 -19.40
CA GLU A 210 26.65 -17.57 -18.32
C GLU A 210 26.94 -16.67 -17.10
N GLU A 211 27.97 -15.82 -17.14
CA GLU A 211 28.37 -14.95 -16.02
C GLU A 211 28.26 -13.47 -16.39
N THR A 212 28.67 -13.10 -17.60
CA THR A 212 28.77 -11.73 -18.07
C THR A 212 27.63 -11.40 -19.02
N PHE A 213 26.54 -10.83 -18.50
CA PHE A 213 25.36 -10.43 -19.29
C PHE A 213 25.36 -8.92 -19.53
N ASN A 214 26.04 -8.49 -20.60
CA ASN A 214 26.26 -7.08 -20.94
C ASN A 214 25.89 -6.72 -22.39
N ASP A 215 25.59 -7.72 -23.24
CA ASP A 215 25.21 -7.50 -24.64
C ASP A 215 23.68 -7.39 -24.79
N ASP A 216 23.19 -6.38 -25.50
CA ASP A 216 21.75 -6.05 -25.59
C ASP A 216 20.97 -7.00 -26.51
N ASN A 217 21.66 -7.71 -27.39
CA ASN A 217 21.08 -8.66 -28.33
C ASN A 217 22.13 -9.67 -28.82
N LEU A 218 21.68 -10.68 -29.56
CA LEU A 218 22.55 -11.73 -30.10
C LEU A 218 23.58 -11.20 -31.11
N GLU A 219 23.26 -10.16 -31.89
CA GLU A 219 24.19 -9.55 -32.85
C GLU A 219 25.35 -8.87 -32.12
N ASP A 220 25.06 -8.09 -31.07
CA ASP A 220 26.06 -7.46 -30.23
C ASP A 220 26.98 -8.50 -29.58
N LEU A 221 26.41 -9.58 -29.03
CA LEU A 221 27.18 -10.71 -28.48
C LEU A 221 28.12 -11.34 -29.51
N LEU A 222 27.62 -11.60 -30.72
CA LEU A 222 28.42 -12.23 -31.78
C LEU A 222 29.51 -11.28 -32.30
N SER A 223 29.24 -9.96 -32.34
CA SER A 223 30.21 -8.95 -32.74
C SER A 223 31.37 -8.78 -31.75
N SER A 224 31.10 -9.00 -30.46
CA SER A 224 32.11 -8.93 -29.40
C SER A 224 32.86 -10.27 -29.22
N ASN A 225 32.34 -11.37 -29.79
CA ASN A 225 32.85 -12.72 -29.62
C ASN A 225 33.06 -13.46 -30.96
N ASP A 226 34.01 -13.00 -31.78
CA ASP A 226 34.35 -13.57 -33.11
C ASP A 226 34.68 -15.08 -33.12
N HIS A 227 35.00 -15.66 -31.97
CA HIS A 227 35.38 -17.06 -31.81
C HIS A 227 34.18 -18.01 -31.71
N LEU A 228 32.97 -17.50 -31.47
CA LEU A 228 31.74 -18.29 -31.43
C LEU A 228 31.39 -18.83 -32.81
N LYS A 229 30.90 -20.07 -32.85
CA LYS A 229 30.51 -20.78 -34.09
C LYS A 229 29.19 -21.52 -33.89
N ALA A 230 28.56 -21.91 -35.00
CA ALA A 230 27.38 -22.74 -34.98
C ALA A 230 27.62 -24.02 -34.15
N GLY A 231 26.68 -24.32 -33.26
CA GLY A 231 26.75 -25.42 -32.30
C GLY A 231 27.33 -25.04 -30.93
N ASP A 232 27.90 -23.84 -30.75
CA ASP A 232 28.25 -23.32 -29.43
C ASP A 232 26.99 -22.84 -28.69
N THR A 233 26.98 -23.01 -27.36
CA THR A 233 25.87 -22.55 -26.51
C THR A 233 26.19 -21.17 -25.95
N VAL A 234 25.24 -20.25 -26.09
CA VAL A 234 25.22 -18.93 -25.45
C VAL A 234 23.99 -18.85 -24.53
N TRP A 235 23.87 -17.79 -23.74
CA TRP A 235 22.77 -17.63 -22.79
C TRP A 235 22.14 -16.26 -22.94
N PHE A 236 20.83 -16.20 -22.70
CA PHE A 236 20.11 -14.94 -22.58
C PHE A 236 19.22 -14.96 -21.35
N GLY A 237 18.97 -13.79 -20.76
CA GLY A 237 18.15 -13.68 -19.57
C GLY A 237 17.60 -12.28 -19.38
N GLN A 238 16.64 -12.16 -18.48
CA GLN A 238 15.89 -10.93 -18.24
C GLN A 238 16.53 -10.14 -17.11
N ALA A 239 16.81 -8.85 -17.35
CA ALA A 239 17.27 -7.95 -16.30
C ALA A 239 16.15 -7.63 -15.31
N GLN A 240 16.44 -7.83 -14.04
CA GLN A 240 15.60 -7.44 -12.92
C GLN A 240 16.42 -6.54 -11.99
N HIS A 241 15.99 -5.31 -11.80
CA HIS A 241 16.54 -4.46 -10.76
C HIS A 241 16.03 -4.94 -9.40
N PRO A 242 16.92 -5.26 -8.45
CA PRO A 242 16.50 -5.70 -7.12
C PRO A 242 15.84 -4.55 -6.36
N ASP A 243 14.86 -4.88 -5.53
CA ASP A 243 14.24 -3.91 -4.62
C ASP A 243 15.26 -3.50 -3.54
N PRO A 244 15.64 -2.22 -3.44
CA PRO A 244 16.49 -1.72 -2.36
C PRO A 244 15.99 -2.10 -0.96
N GLY A 245 14.67 -2.13 -0.77
CA GLY A 245 14.03 -2.44 0.50
C GLY A 245 14.22 -3.88 0.95
N SER A 246 14.67 -4.78 0.07
CA SER A 246 14.97 -6.17 0.39
C SER A 246 16.33 -6.37 1.08
N TYR A 247 17.20 -5.36 1.04
CA TYR A 247 18.56 -5.45 1.58
C TYR A 247 18.69 -5.06 3.06
N ILE A 248 17.60 -4.58 3.67
CA ILE A 248 17.59 -4.14 5.06
C ILE A 248 16.22 -4.38 5.69
N ASP A 249 16.20 -4.88 6.92
CA ASP A 249 15.00 -4.99 7.73
C ASP A 249 15.19 -4.45 9.15
N ALA A 250 14.08 -4.37 9.89
CA ALA A 250 14.13 -3.86 11.27
C ALA A 250 14.98 -4.73 12.21
N SER A 251 15.07 -6.05 11.97
CA SER A 251 15.86 -6.97 12.78
C SER A 251 17.34 -6.64 12.67
N ASP A 252 17.84 -6.32 11.48
CA ASP A 252 19.25 -5.92 11.28
C ASP A 252 19.63 -4.74 12.18
N VAL A 253 18.77 -3.72 12.23
CA VAL A 253 19.00 -2.50 13.02
C VAL A 253 18.85 -2.77 14.51
N ILE A 254 17.82 -3.54 14.91
CA ILE A 254 17.55 -3.90 16.31
C ILE A 254 18.70 -4.74 16.88
N GLU A 255 19.18 -5.74 16.13
CA GLU A 255 20.32 -6.57 16.49
C GLU A 255 21.58 -5.72 16.67
N MET A 256 21.86 -4.83 15.70
CA MET A 256 23.00 -3.91 15.79
C MET A 256 22.91 -2.97 17.01
N ILE A 257 21.71 -2.51 17.39
CA ILE A 257 21.51 -1.70 18.60
C ILE A 257 21.77 -2.55 19.85
N GLY A 258 21.32 -3.80 19.88
CA GLY A 258 21.55 -4.73 20.98
C GLY A 258 23.03 -5.03 21.19
N GLU A 259 23.77 -5.34 20.12
CA GLU A 259 25.22 -5.55 20.18
C GLU A 259 25.95 -4.32 20.76
N ARG A 260 25.61 -3.13 20.28
CA ARG A 260 26.18 -1.86 20.79
C ARG A 260 25.82 -1.62 22.25
N GLY A 261 24.58 -1.94 22.63
CA GLY A 261 24.14 -1.90 24.03
C GLY A 261 24.96 -2.85 24.91
N TYR A 262 25.23 -4.07 24.43
CA TYR A 262 26.07 -5.04 25.14
C TYR A 262 27.52 -4.55 25.29
N TYR A 263 28.10 -3.88 24.29
CA TYR A 263 29.44 -3.30 24.42
C TYR A 263 29.54 -2.29 25.57
N ASP A 264 28.49 -1.51 25.83
CA ASP A 264 28.47 -0.51 26.89
C ASP A 264 28.00 -1.05 28.25
N GLY A 265 26.98 -1.91 28.23
CA GLY A 265 26.29 -2.40 29.43
C GLY A 265 26.69 -3.80 29.89
N GLY A 266 27.42 -4.56 29.05
CA GLY A 266 27.73 -5.97 29.28
C GLY A 266 26.47 -6.79 29.57
N ASP A 267 26.59 -7.72 30.52
CA ASP A 267 25.48 -8.60 30.94
C ASP A 267 24.23 -7.86 31.47
N PHE A 268 24.33 -6.56 31.80
CA PHE A 268 23.16 -5.75 32.19
C PHE A 268 22.31 -5.28 31.00
N ALA A 269 22.81 -5.44 29.77
CA ALA A 269 22.14 -5.09 28.52
C ALA A 269 21.67 -6.32 27.73
N ASP A 270 21.65 -7.51 28.34
CA ASP A 270 21.28 -8.77 27.68
C ASP A 270 19.84 -8.74 27.11
N ASP A 271 18.95 -8.00 27.77
CA ASP A 271 17.57 -7.79 27.33
C ASP A 271 17.40 -6.51 26.47
N TYR A 272 18.46 -5.77 26.14
CA TYR A 272 18.35 -4.52 25.40
C TYR A 272 18.64 -4.70 23.89
N PRO A 273 17.85 -4.09 22.98
CA PRO A 273 16.64 -3.31 23.22
C PRO A 273 15.38 -4.20 23.25
N GLN A 274 14.49 -3.99 24.23
CA GLN A 274 13.13 -4.55 24.20
C GLN A 274 12.25 -3.71 23.28
N VAL A 275 11.96 -4.22 22.09
CA VAL A 275 11.12 -3.55 21.08
C VAL A 275 9.83 -4.34 20.90
N SER A 276 8.67 -3.66 20.93
CA SER A 276 7.38 -4.28 20.65
C SER A 276 7.21 -4.61 19.16
N ASP A 277 6.33 -5.55 18.83
CA ASP A 277 6.05 -5.94 17.45
C ASP A 277 5.55 -4.75 16.61
N GLU A 278 4.75 -3.85 17.19
CA GLU A 278 4.25 -2.64 16.52
C GLU A 278 5.39 -1.68 16.16
N ALA A 279 6.36 -1.49 17.06
CA ALA A 279 7.49 -0.60 16.82
C ALA A 279 8.51 -1.22 15.84
N LYS A 280 8.65 -2.55 15.87
CA LYS A 280 9.44 -3.29 14.88
C LYS A 280 8.82 -3.13 13.47
N ALA A 281 7.49 -3.23 13.35
CA ALA A 281 6.80 -3.04 12.08
C ALA A 281 6.90 -1.58 11.58
N GLU A 282 6.81 -0.60 12.47
CA GLU A 282 7.02 0.82 12.14
C GLU A 282 8.42 1.08 11.58
N LEU A 283 9.45 0.53 12.24
CA LEU A 283 10.84 0.66 11.80
C LEU A 283 11.06 -0.03 10.45
N ASP A 284 10.51 -1.23 10.26
CA ASP A 284 10.63 -1.99 9.01
C ASP A 284 10.05 -1.21 7.82
N ALA A 285 8.82 -0.67 7.98
CA ALA A 285 8.19 0.15 6.97
C ALA A 285 9.01 1.41 6.66
N SER A 286 9.57 2.05 7.68
CA SER A 286 10.39 3.26 7.52
C SER A 286 11.69 3.00 6.76
N LEU A 287 12.39 1.90 7.09
CA LEU A 287 13.63 1.50 6.43
C LEU A 287 13.39 1.17 4.96
N LYS A 288 12.32 0.44 4.65
CA LYS A 288 11.94 0.11 3.28
C LYS A 288 11.65 1.35 2.44
N VAL A 289 10.80 2.25 2.94
CA VAL A 289 10.49 3.52 2.26
C VAL A 289 11.76 4.33 1.99
N TRP A 290 12.64 4.44 2.99
CA TRP A 290 13.89 5.18 2.84
C TRP A 290 14.83 4.54 1.82
N ALA A 291 15.01 3.21 1.87
CA ALA A 291 15.85 2.48 0.94
C ALA A 291 15.34 2.60 -0.50
N THR A 292 14.03 2.44 -0.72
CA THR A 292 13.42 2.62 -2.05
C THR A 292 13.59 4.05 -2.57
N GLN A 293 13.57 5.07 -1.70
CA GLN A 293 13.73 6.46 -2.14
C GLN A 293 15.19 6.84 -2.44
N HIS A 294 16.16 6.24 -1.74
CA HIS A 294 17.54 6.75 -1.73
C HIS A 294 18.61 5.75 -2.17
N CYS A 295 18.28 4.46 -2.24
CA CYS A 295 19.24 3.38 -2.49
C CYS A 295 18.95 2.61 -3.79
N GLN A 296 18.40 3.28 -4.79
CA GLN A 296 18.15 2.67 -6.10
C GLN A 296 19.44 2.08 -6.71
N PRO A 297 19.53 0.77 -6.97
CA PRO A 297 20.74 0.12 -7.44
C PRO A 297 21.06 0.53 -8.87
N SER A 298 22.35 0.79 -9.15
CA SER A 298 22.84 1.01 -10.51
C SER A 298 23.07 -0.28 -11.30
N PHE A 299 22.83 -1.43 -10.67
CA PHE A 299 23.06 -2.75 -11.23
C PHE A 299 21.74 -3.52 -11.34
N TYR A 300 21.74 -4.57 -12.16
CA TYR A 300 20.63 -5.50 -12.34
C TYR A 300 21.10 -6.92 -12.01
N LEU A 301 20.13 -7.79 -11.70
CA LEU A 301 20.31 -9.23 -11.64
C LEU A 301 19.70 -9.85 -12.88
N ILE A 302 20.29 -10.92 -13.39
CA ILE A 302 19.69 -11.69 -14.49
C ILE A 302 18.85 -12.82 -13.93
N LYS A 303 17.60 -12.91 -14.40
CA LYS A 303 16.66 -13.99 -14.10
C LYS A 303 16.28 -14.72 -15.38
N ASN A 304 15.66 -15.88 -15.22
CA ASN A 304 15.14 -16.70 -16.33
C ASN A 304 16.19 -17.01 -17.40
N ILE A 305 17.44 -17.26 -16.98
CA ILE A 305 18.54 -17.59 -17.90
C ILE A 305 18.16 -18.82 -18.73
N GLN A 306 18.20 -18.67 -20.06
CA GLN A 306 17.95 -19.74 -21.01
C GLN A 306 19.19 -19.97 -21.88
N PRO A 307 19.60 -21.23 -22.10
CA PRO A 307 20.62 -21.56 -23.07
C PRO A 307 20.05 -21.48 -24.50
N TYR A 308 20.86 -20.99 -25.43
CA TYR A 308 20.59 -20.89 -26.84
C TYR A 308 21.76 -21.49 -27.63
N VAL A 309 21.49 -22.46 -28.50
CA VAL A 309 22.52 -23.08 -29.35
C VAL A 309 22.57 -22.33 -30.67
N LEU A 310 23.72 -21.75 -30.98
CA LEU A 310 23.92 -20.96 -32.20
C LEU A 310 23.69 -21.81 -33.45
N THR A 311 22.89 -21.30 -34.36
CA THR A 311 22.67 -21.91 -35.67
C THR A 311 23.67 -21.37 -36.71
N GLU A 312 23.75 -22.03 -37.87
CA GLU A 312 24.56 -21.48 -38.97
C GLU A 312 24.01 -20.15 -39.50
N ASP A 313 22.71 -19.94 -39.39
CA ASP A 313 22.05 -18.74 -39.89
C ASP A 313 22.34 -17.54 -38.98
N ASP A 314 22.37 -17.72 -37.65
CA ASP A 314 22.74 -16.66 -36.70
C ASP A 314 24.17 -16.13 -36.94
N ILE A 315 25.10 -17.03 -37.29
CA ILE A 315 26.48 -16.67 -37.62
C ILE A 315 26.58 -15.94 -38.97
N LYS A 316 25.75 -16.30 -39.95
CA LYS A 316 25.72 -15.65 -41.28
C LYS A 316 25.08 -14.28 -41.21
N ASP A 317 23.95 -14.18 -40.51
CA ASP A 317 23.17 -12.96 -40.34
C ASP A 317 23.99 -11.90 -39.59
N SER A 318 24.68 -12.27 -38.51
CA SER A 318 25.57 -11.36 -37.77
C SER A 318 26.80 -10.90 -38.56
N ARG A 319 27.30 -11.70 -39.51
CA ARG A 319 28.49 -11.36 -40.32
C ARG A 319 28.16 -10.65 -41.63
N GLY A 320 26.88 -10.39 -41.90
CA GLY A 320 26.42 -9.74 -43.13
C GLY A 320 26.66 -10.57 -44.39
N GLU A 321 26.77 -11.90 -44.27
CA GLU A 321 26.90 -12.82 -45.41
C GLU A 321 25.50 -13.09 -45.99
N ALA A 322 24.99 -12.13 -46.75
CA ALA A 322 23.71 -12.26 -47.46
C ALA A 322 23.71 -13.50 -48.37
N ASN A 323 22.67 -14.34 -48.21
CA ASN A 323 22.43 -15.56 -48.98
C ASN A 323 22.75 -15.39 -50.48
N GLY A 324 23.84 -16.03 -50.93
CA GLY A 324 24.27 -16.16 -52.32
C GLY A 324 24.56 -17.62 -52.66
#